data_AF-A0A7S1PXJ8-F1
#
_entry.id   AF-A0A7S1PXJ8-F1
#
_cell.length_a   1.000
_cell.length_b   1.000
_cell.length_c   1.000
_cell.angle_alpha   90.00
_cell.angle_beta   90.00
_cell.angle_gamma   90.00
#
_symmetry.space_group_name_H-M   'P 1'
#
loop_
_entity.id
_entity.type
_entity.pdbx_description
1 polymer ?
#
loop_
_entity_poly.entity_id
_entity_poly.type
_entity_poly.pdbx_seq_one_letter_code
_entity_poly.pdbx_strand_id
1 'polypeptide(L)'
;GPLADCWFLGALGAVVALRGVASLLGPTRYMRSGAYVFRFFKGGEERLVAVDGRLPCSSDRLPVFARGAGDAGALWAPLAEKAYAKLHGSYANLRDGAEADALAD
;
A
#
# COMPACT_ATOMS: atom_id res chain seq x y z
N GLY A 1 8.85 -3.00 6.98
CA GLY A 1 10.05 -3.84 6.74
C GLY A 1 11.32 -3.03 6.97
N PRO A 2 12.43 -3.28 6.25
CA PRO A 2 13.66 -2.48 6.31
C PRO A 2 13.51 -1.08 5.70
N LEU A 3 12.34 -0.77 5.13
CA LEU A 3 12.05 0.51 4.48
C LEU A 3 11.77 1.67 5.47
N ALA A 4 11.72 1.40 6.78
CA ALA A 4 11.40 2.40 7.82
C ALA A 4 10.08 3.16 7.60
N ASP A 5 9.11 2.51 6.97
CA ASP A 5 7.77 3.03 6.63
C ASP A 5 6.69 2.63 7.65
N CYS A 6 7.09 2.45 8.92
CA CYS A 6 6.15 2.12 9.99
C CYS A 6 5.04 3.18 10.15
N TRP A 7 5.35 4.42 9.77
CA TRP A 7 4.41 5.53 9.75
C TRP A 7 3.24 5.31 8.80
N PHE A 8 3.52 4.84 7.58
CA PHE A 8 2.51 4.51 6.58
C PHE A 8 1.74 3.25 6.96
N LEU A 9 2.43 2.20 7.41
CA LEU A 9 1.77 0.95 7.81
C LEU A 9 0.89 1.12 9.05
N GLY A 10 1.26 2.00 9.98
CA GLY A 10 0.43 2.39 11.12
C GLY A 10 -0.85 3.11 10.70
N ALA A 11 -0.72 4.13 9.84
CA ALA A 11 -1.84 4.85 9.26
C ALA A 11 -2.77 3.92 8.47
N LEU A 12 -2.21 3.06 7.62
CA LEU A 12 -2.94 2.08 6.83
C LEU A 12 -3.69 1.09 7.74
N GLY A 13 -3.03 0.61 8.80
CA GLY A 13 -3.64 -0.25 9.81
C GLY A 13 -4.83 0.40 10.50
N ALA A 14 -4.73 1.68 10.86
CA ALA A 14 -5.82 2.45 11.47
C ALA A 14 -7.00 2.63 10.52
N VAL A 15 -6.76 2.96 9.24
CA VAL A 15 -7.81 3.09 8.22
C VAL A 15 -8.52 1.75 8.00
N VAL A 16 -7.76 0.65 7.90
CA VAL A 16 -8.33 -0.70 7.74
C VAL A 16 -9.14 -1.11 8.96
N ALA A 17 -8.68 -0.80 10.18
CA ALA A 17 -9.42 -1.10 11.40
C ALA A 17 -10.76 -0.35 11.47
N LEU A 18 -10.81 0.89 10.97
CA LEU A 18 -12.02 1.72 11.01
C LEU A 18 -12.98 1.47 9.84
N ARG A 19 -12.47 1.22 8.64
CA ARG A 19 -13.26 1.24 7.39
C ARG A 19 -13.17 -0.06 6.59
N GLY A 20 -12.33 -1.00 7.02
CA GLY A 20 -12.06 -2.26 6.33
C GLY A 20 -11.15 -2.11 5.11
N VAL A 21 -10.54 -3.22 4.68
CA VAL A 21 -9.60 -3.26 3.54
C VAL A 21 -10.25 -2.79 2.23
N ALA A 22 -11.55 -3.03 2.04
CA ALA A 22 -12.27 -2.63 0.83
C ALA A 22 -12.27 -1.11 0.60
N SER A 23 -12.12 -0.31 1.67
CA SER A 23 -12.04 1.16 1.56
C SER A 23 -10.79 1.65 0.82
N LEU A 24 -9.72 0.85 0.83
CA LEU A 24 -8.46 1.13 0.13
C LEU A 24 -8.52 0.79 -1.36
N LEU A 25 -9.54 0.06 -1.80
CA LEU A 25 -9.62 -0.44 -3.16
C LEU A 25 -10.34 0.56 -4.09
N GLY A 26 -9.79 0.71 -5.29
CA GLY A 26 -10.45 1.35 -6.40
C GLY A 26 -11.58 0.47 -6.97
N PRO A 27 -12.44 1.02 -7.84
CA PRO A 27 -13.56 0.27 -8.40
C PRO A 27 -13.12 -1.00 -9.16
N THR A 28 -13.82 -2.12 -8.94
CA THR A 28 -13.49 -3.45 -9.49
C THR A 28 -13.37 -3.48 -11.02
N ARG A 29 -14.11 -2.59 -11.72
CA ARG A 29 -14.04 -2.42 -13.18
C ARG A 29 -12.62 -2.12 -13.71
N TYR A 30 -11.75 -1.56 -12.87
CA TYR A 30 -10.36 -1.23 -13.22
C TYR A 30 -9.38 -2.38 -12.96
N MET A 31 -9.80 -3.44 -12.26
CA MET A 31 -8.97 -4.61 -11.96
C MET A 31 -9.00 -5.63 -13.12
N ARG A 32 -8.63 -5.21 -14.33
CA ARG A 32 -8.50 -6.10 -15.50
C ARG A 32 -7.14 -6.82 -15.48
N SER A 33 -7.14 -8.11 -15.82
CA SER A 33 -5.96 -8.94 -16.17
C SER A 33 -4.72 -8.80 -15.25
N GLY A 34 -4.91 -8.80 -13.93
CA GLY A 34 -3.79 -8.84 -12.96
C GLY A 34 -3.31 -7.48 -12.44
N ALA A 35 -4.07 -6.40 -12.69
CA ALA A 35 -3.86 -5.11 -12.06
C ALA A 35 -4.72 -4.96 -10.78
N TYR A 36 -4.11 -4.42 -9.73
CA TYR A 36 -4.75 -4.02 -8.48
C TYR A 36 -4.81 -2.50 -8.43
N VAL A 37 -5.97 -1.94 -8.09
CA VAL A 37 -6.15 -0.48 -8.02
C VAL A 37 -6.41 -0.08 -6.58
N PHE A 38 -5.59 0.82 -6.09
CA PHE A 38 -5.71 1.44 -4.77
C PHE A 38 -6.18 2.87 -4.90
N ARG A 39 -6.87 3.35 -3.87
CA ARG A 39 -7.39 4.71 -3.76
C ARG A 39 -6.68 5.44 -2.63
N PHE A 40 -6.11 6.59 -2.96
CA PHE A 40 -5.44 7.51 -2.04
C PHE A 40 -6.07 8.90 -2.19
N PHE A 41 -5.92 9.77 -1.20
CA PHE A 41 -6.42 11.14 -1.12
C PHE A 41 -5.29 12.16 -0.96
N LYS A 42 -4.44 12.29 -1.98
CA LYS A 42 -3.28 13.19 -1.90
C LYS A 42 -3.63 14.63 -2.31
N GLY A 43 -3.39 15.57 -1.40
CA GLY A 43 -3.63 17.00 -1.65
C GLY A 43 -5.11 17.36 -1.80
N GLY A 44 -6.00 16.64 -1.14
CA GLY A 44 -7.45 16.85 -1.21
C GLY A 44 -8.15 16.26 -2.45
N GLU A 45 -7.41 15.59 -3.33
CA GLU A 45 -7.96 14.93 -4.52
C GLU A 45 -7.83 13.41 -4.44
N GLU A 46 -8.85 12.71 -4.96
CA GLU A 46 -8.77 11.26 -5.12
C GLU A 46 -7.73 10.89 -6.19
N ARG A 47 -6.82 9.99 -5.84
CA ARG A 47 -5.79 9.42 -6.71
C ARG A 47 -5.96 7.91 -6.78
N LEU A 48 -6.27 7.40 -7.97
CA LEU A 48 -6.33 5.97 -8.24
C LEU A 48 -4.98 5.47 -8.75
N VAL A 49 -4.40 4.49 -8.07
CA VAL A 49 -3.07 3.95 -8.41
C VAL A 49 -3.18 2.47 -8.75
N ALA A 50 -2.90 2.15 -10.02
CA ALA A 50 -2.85 0.78 -10.50
C ALA A 50 -1.44 0.19 -10.37
N VAL A 51 -1.33 -1.00 -9.79
CA VAL A 51 -0.10 -1.79 -9.67
C VAL A 51 -0.33 -3.22 -10.13
N ASP A 52 0.71 -3.85 -10.69
CA ASP A 52 0.68 -5.29 -10.96
C ASP A 52 0.98 -6.12 -9.69
N GLY A 53 0.74 -7.44 -9.77
CA GLY A 53 0.99 -8.38 -8.67
C GLY A 53 2.45 -8.73 -8.39
N ARG A 54 3.44 -8.16 -9.09
CA ARG A 54 4.86 -8.47 -8.84
C ARG A 54 5.36 -7.71 -7.62
N LEU A 55 5.77 -8.42 -6.59
CA LEU A 55 6.34 -7.84 -5.39
C LEU A 55 7.83 -8.17 -5.30
N PRO A 56 8.66 -7.25 -4.81
CA PRO A 56 10.01 -7.61 -4.40
C PRO A 56 9.91 -8.60 -3.23
N CYS A 57 10.57 -9.74 -3.38
CA CYS A 57 10.59 -10.80 -2.37
C CYS A 57 12.03 -11.13 -1.96
N SER A 58 12.21 -11.57 -0.72
CA SER A 58 13.47 -12.15 -0.26
C SER A 58 13.75 -13.50 -0.96
N SER A 59 14.94 -14.05 -0.72
CA SER A 59 15.31 -15.42 -1.12
C SER A 59 14.28 -16.47 -0.67
N ASP A 60 13.59 -16.22 0.43
CA ASP A 60 12.55 -17.10 1.00
C ASP A 60 11.16 -16.87 0.38
N ARG A 61 11.09 -16.10 -0.73
CA ARG A 61 9.86 -15.72 -1.46
C ARG A 61 8.84 -14.93 -0.65
N LEU A 62 9.26 -14.33 0.46
CA LEU A 62 8.41 -13.45 1.27
C LEU A 62 8.55 -11.99 0.83
N PRO A 63 7.47 -11.20 0.80
CA PRO A 63 7.56 -9.76 0.57
C PRO A 63 8.59 -9.11 1.52
N VAL A 64 9.46 -8.26 0.97
CA VAL A 64 10.58 -7.68 1.73
C VAL A 64 10.15 -6.51 2.61
N PHE A 65 9.00 -5.89 2.35
CA PHE A 65 8.63 -4.59 2.91
C PHE A 65 7.43 -4.68 3.87
N ALA A 66 6.19 -4.55 3.40
CA ALA A 66 5.01 -4.82 4.23
C ALA A 66 4.76 -6.32 4.38
N ARG A 67 4.29 -6.73 5.55
CA ARG A 67 3.74 -8.06 5.81
C ARG A 67 2.45 -7.88 6.58
N GLY A 68 1.35 -8.47 6.10
CA GLY A 68 0.10 -8.48 6.84
C GLY A 68 0.27 -9.23 8.16
N ALA A 69 -0.16 -8.63 9.27
CA ALA A 69 -0.27 -9.36 10.53
C ALA A 69 -1.52 -10.24 10.48
N GLY A 70 -1.37 -11.54 10.71
CA GLY A 70 -2.50 -12.45 10.94
C GLY A 70 -2.86 -13.40 9.80
N ASP A 71 -2.37 -13.18 8.58
CA ASP A 71 -2.52 -14.15 7.48
C ASP A 71 -1.31 -14.10 6.54
N ALA A 72 -0.56 -15.19 6.48
CA ALA A 72 0.62 -15.35 5.62
C ALA A 72 0.33 -15.26 4.09
N GLY A 73 -0.93 -15.06 3.71
CA GLY A 73 -1.40 -14.90 2.33
C GLY A 73 -2.01 -13.53 1.99
N ALA A 74 -2.05 -12.59 2.94
CA ALA A 74 -2.66 -11.27 2.74
C ALA A 74 -1.75 -10.33 1.93
N LEU A 75 -1.74 -10.50 0.59
CA LEU A 75 -0.95 -9.67 -0.33
C LEU A 75 -1.43 -8.21 -0.43
N TRP A 76 -2.57 -7.87 0.18
CA TRP A 76 -3.14 -6.52 0.10
C TRP A 76 -2.21 -5.45 0.69
N ALA A 77 -1.54 -5.74 1.83
CA ALA A 77 -0.65 -4.80 2.48
C ALA A 77 0.62 -4.52 1.64
N PRO A 78 1.37 -5.53 1.15
CA PRO A 78 2.46 -5.32 0.21
C PRO A 78 2.05 -4.60 -1.09
N LEU A 79 0.86 -4.89 -1.62
CA LEU A 79 0.37 -4.24 -2.83
C LEU A 79 -0.04 -2.78 -2.59
N ALA A 80 -0.62 -2.48 -1.41
CA ALA A 80 -0.95 -1.11 -1.00
C ALA A 80 0.32 -0.27 -0.85
N GLU A 81 1.34 -0.79 -0.17
CA GLU A 81 2.65 -0.15 -0.03
C GLU A 81 3.33 0.06 -1.38
N LYS A 82 3.23 -0.89 -2.31
CA LYS A 82 3.68 -0.70 -3.69
C LYS A 82 2.95 0.42 -4.41
N ALA A 83 1.64 0.49 -4.26
CA ALA A 83 0.83 1.54 -4.87
C ALA A 83 1.18 2.91 -4.28
N TYR A 84 1.42 2.99 -2.98
CA TYR A 84 1.86 4.19 -2.32
C TYR A 84 3.27 4.62 -2.75
N ALA A 85 4.21 3.69 -2.84
CA ALA A 85 5.54 3.93 -3.40
C ALA A 85 5.47 4.48 -4.83
N LYS A 86 4.55 3.95 -5.66
CA LYS A 86 4.30 4.44 -7.02
C LYS A 86 3.72 5.86 -7.03
N LEU A 87 2.81 6.19 -6.10
CA LEU A 87 2.27 7.54 -5.93
C LEU A 87 3.36 8.56 -5.56
N HIS A 88 4.35 8.14 -4.79
CA HIS A 88 5.49 8.96 -4.34
C HIS A 88 6.74 8.81 -5.23
N GLY A 89 6.65 8.09 -6.35
CA GLY A 89 7.70 7.96 -7.36
C GLY A 89 8.66 6.77 -7.17
N SER A 90 8.93 6.33 -5.95
CA SER A 90 9.69 5.10 -5.70
C SER A 90 9.56 4.63 -4.24
N TYR A 91 9.95 3.38 -3.96
CA TYR A 91 10.09 2.89 -2.58
C TYR A 91 11.14 3.68 -1.78
N ALA A 92 12.21 4.14 -2.43
CA ALA A 92 13.26 4.91 -1.75
C ALA A 92 12.71 6.22 -1.15
N ASN A 93 11.70 6.82 -1.79
CA ASN A 93 11.07 8.05 -1.34
C ASN A 93 10.15 7.85 -0.11
N LEU A 94 9.86 6.61 0.29
CA LEU A 94 9.05 6.33 1.48
C LEU A 94 9.87 6.28 2.78
N ARG A 95 11.21 6.22 2.70
CA ARG A 95 12.11 6.14 3.87
C ARG A 95 12.07 7.38 4.77
N ASP A 96 11.71 8.54 4.21
CA ASP A 96 11.81 9.83 4.91
C ASP A 96 10.43 10.51 5.12
N GLY A 97 9.32 9.78 4.97
CA GLY A 97 7.97 10.35 5.13
C GLY A 97 7.46 10.41 6.58
N ALA A 98 6.41 11.21 6.82
CA ALA A 98 5.82 11.43 8.15
C ALA A 98 4.41 10.82 8.28
N GLU A 99 4.06 10.30 9.47
CA GLU A 99 2.76 9.67 9.80
C GLU A 99 1.55 10.51 9.39
N ALA A 100 1.63 11.83 9.61
CA ALA A 100 0.56 12.75 9.27
C ALA A 100 0.28 12.80 7.76
N ASP A 101 1.32 12.68 6.93
CA ASP A 101 1.18 12.70 5.48
C ASP A 101 0.51 11.41 4.98
N ALA A 102 0.75 10.25 5.62
CA ALA A 102 0.07 8.99 5.26
C ALA A 102 -1.36 8.89 5.75
N LEU A 103 -1.74 9.61 6.80
CA LEU A 103 -3.15 9.69 7.23
C LEU A 103 -3.94 10.66 6.34
N ALA A 104 -3.27 11.65 5.76
CA ALA A 104 -3.86 12.61 4.84
C ALA A 104 -3.98 12.04 3.41
N ASP A 105 -2.94 11.32 2.93
CA ASP A 105 -2.88 10.65 1.62
C ASP A 105 -3.61 9.29 1.61
#